data_AF-A0A5A5RS56-F1
#
_entry.id   AF-A0A5A5RS56-F1
#
_cell.length_a   1.000
_cell.length_b   1.000
_cell.length_c   1.000
_cell.angle_alpha   90.00
_cell.angle_beta   90.00
_cell.angle_gamma   90.00
#
_symmetry.space_group_name_H-M   'P 1'
#
loop_
_entity.id
_entity.type
_entity.pdbx_description
1 polymer ?
#
loop_
_entity_poly.entity_id
_entity_poly.type
_entity_poly.pdbx_seq_one_letter_code
_entity_poly.pdbx_strand_id
1 'polypeptide(L)' 'MDFVPQLPRDSDQLKQTLAKAHRNCQEMELVGLQLEEAISRLEAENRQRRRQQREKT' A
#
# COMPACT_ATOMS: atom_id res chain seq x y z
N MET A 1 -5.14 23.36 -32.88
CA MET A 1 -5.38 21.90 -32.84
C MET A 1 -5.78 21.58 -31.42
N ASP A 2 -7.08 21.55 -31.16
CA ASP A 2 -7.61 21.30 -29.82
C ASP A 2 -7.44 19.81 -29.50
N PHE A 3 -6.65 19.52 -28.47
CA PHE A 3 -6.42 18.15 -28.01
C PHE A 3 -7.65 17.72 -27.21
N VAL A 4 -8.71 17.33 -27.91
CA VAL A 4 -9.86 16.67 -27.28
C VAL A 4 -9.38 15.28 -26.87
N PRO A 5 -9.32 14.96 -25.57
CA PRO A 5 -8.94 13.62 -25.14
C PRO A 5 -9.94 12.65 -25.76
N GLN A 6 -9.47 11.78 -26.65
CA GLN A 6 -10.28 10.71 -27.19
C GLN A 6 -10.53 9.73 -26.04
N LEU A 7 -11.64 9.93 -25.32
CA LEU A 7 -12.16 8.95 -24.37
C LEU A 7 -12.25 7.61 -25.10
N PRO A 8 -11.81 6.49 -24.49
CA PRO A 8 -11.94 5.19 -25.11
C PRO A 8 -13.39 5.00 -25.53
N ARG A 9 -13.62 4.88 -26.84
CA ARG A 9 -14.97 4.65 -27.38
C ARG A 9 -15.54 3.30 -26.91
N ASP A 10 -14.66 2.42 -26.43
CA ASP A 10 -14.99 1.07 -26.03
C ASP A 10 -15.29 0.99 -24.53
N SER A 11 -16.58 0.87 -24.21
CA SER A 11 -17.11 0.82 -22.83
C SER A 11 -16.46 -0.31 -22.01
N ASP A 12 -16.09 -1.41 -22.67
CA ASP A 12 -15.53 -2.57 -21.98
C ASP A 12 -14.06 -2.37 -21.59
N GLN A 13 -13.29 -1.63 -22.38
CA GLN A 13 -11.92 -1.25 -22.02
C GLN A 13 -11.90 -0.32 -20.80
N LEU A 14 -12.88 0.59 -20.71
CA LEU A 14 -13.06 1.46 -19.54
C LEU A 14 -13.41 0.66 -18.28
N LYS A 15 -14.36 -0.29 -18.37
CA LYS A 15 -14.72 -1.17 -17.26
C LYS A 15 -13.53 -2.01 -16.79
N GLN A 16 -12.75 -2.57 -17.72
CA GLN A 16 -11.56 -3.34 -17.39
C GLN A 16 -10.49 -2.48 -16.69
N THR A 17 -10.28 -1.26 -17.19
CA THR A 17 -9.32 -0.31 -16.60
C THR A 17 -9.74 0.07 -15.18
N LEU A 18 -11.03 0.37 -14.98
CA LEU A 18 -11.58 0.68 -13.66
C LEU A 18 -11.46 -0.50 -12.70
N ALA A 19 -11.81 -1.71 -13.14
CA ALA A 19 -11.68 -2.91 -12.33
C ALA A 19 -10.22 -3.19 -11.93
N LYS A 20 -9.27 -2.96 -12.85
CA LYS A 20 -7.84 -3.08 -12.57
C LYS A 20 -7.38 -2.02 -11.57
N ALA A 21 -7.77 -0.76 -11.76
CA ALA A 21 -7.44 0.31 -10.83
C ALA A 21 -7.96 0.04 -9.42
N HIS A 22 -9.21 -0.43 -9.29
CA HIS A 22 -9.79 -0.82 -8.00
C HIS A 22 -9.00 -1.94 -7.33
N ARG A 23 -8.65 -3.01 -8.08
CA ARG A 23 -7.83 -4.11 -7.55
C ARG A 23 -6.46 -3.61 -7.07
N ASN A 24 -5.81 -2.76 -7.87
CA ASN A 24 -4.52 -2.20 -7.51
C ASN A 24 -4.59 -1.36 -6.23
N CYS A 25 -5.66 -0.57 -6.06
CA CYS A 25 -5.88 0.19 -4.82
C CYS A 25 -6.06 -0.73 -3.61
N GLN A 26 -6.85 -1.80 -3.74
CA GLN A 26 -7.06 -2.77 -2.67
C GLN A 26 -5.77 -3.52 -2.31
N GLU A 27 -4.98 -3.89 -3.32
CA GLU A 27 -3.69 -4.55 -3.11
C GLU A 27 -2.70 -3.61 -2.41
N MET A 28 -2.64 -2.34 -2.83
CA MET A 28 -1.79 -1.34 -2.19
C MET A 28 -2.20 -1.06 -0.74
N GLU A 29 -3.50 -0.98 -0.46
CA GLU A 29 -4.03 -0.83 0.89
C GLU A 29 -3.63 -2.02 1.77
N LEU A 30 -3.79 -3.25 1.26
CA LEU A 30 -3.39 -4.46 1.97
C LEU A 30 -1.89 -4.49 2.28
N VAL A 31 -1.05 -4.18 1.28
CA VAL A 31 0.41 -4.12 1.45
C VAL A 31 0.79 -3.03 2.46
N GLY A 32 0.07 -1.89 2.45
CA GLY A 32 0.25 -0.82 3.43
C GLY A 32 0.00 -1.30 4.86
N LEU A 33 -1.12 -2.00 5.09
CA LEU A 33 -1.45 -2.56 6.41
C LEU A 33 -0.41 -3.60 6.87
N GLN A 34 0.06 -4.46 5.97
CA GLN A 34 1.10 -5.45 6.29
C GLN A 34 2.43 -4.79 6.66
N LEU A 35 2.78 -3.71 5.98
CA LEU A 35 3.99 -2.93 6.29
C LEU A 35 3.88 -2.26 7.66
N GLU A 36 2.74 -1.67 7.99
CA GLU A 36 2.49 -1.04 9.29
C GLU A 36 2.59 -2.07 10.44
N GLU A 37 2.06 -3.28 10.24
CA GLU A 37 2.20 -4.37 11.20
C GLU A 37 3.67 -4.78 11.39
N ALA A 38 4.41 -4.93 10.30
CA ALA A 38 5.83 -5.30 10.34
C ALA A 38 6.67 -4.24 11.09
N ILE A 39 6.42 -2.96 10.81
CA ILE A 39 7.07 -1.84 11.52
C ILE A 39 6.74 -1.91 13.01
N SER A 40 5.46 -2.06 13.37
CA SER A 40 5.01 -2.13 14.76
C SER A 40 5.71 -3.25 15.54
N ARG A 41 5.86 -4.42 14.92
CA ARG A 41 6.59 -5.56 15.50
C ARG A 41 8.07 -5.23 15.70
N LEU A 42 8.74 -4.70 14.67
CA LEU A 42 10.16 -4.31 14.75
C LEU A 42 10.42 -3.23 15.80
N GLU A 43 9.51 -2.28 15.97
CA GLU A 43 9.62 -1.27 17.01
C GLU A 43 9.47 -1.86 18.41
N ALA A 44 8.52 -2.79 18.60
CA ALA A 44 8.33 -3.48 19.87
C ALA A 44 9.59 -4.28 20.25
N GLU A 45 10.15 -5.03 19.31
CA GLU A 45 11.42 -5.74 19.50
C GLU A 45 12.56 -4.80 19.86
N ASN A 46 12.69 -3.67 19.16
CA ASN A 46 13.71 -2.67 19.47
C ASN A 46 13.53 -2.07 20.87
N ARG A 47 12.30 -1.75 21.28
CA ARG A 47 12.00 -1.29 22.65
C ARG A 47 12.42 -2.34 23.68
N GLN A 48 12.10 -3.60 23.44
CA GLN A 48 12.46 -4.70 24.33
C GLN A 48 13.98 -4.89 24.42
N ARG A 49 14.69 -4.90 23.28
CA ARG A 49 16.16 -5.02 23.26
C ARG A 49 16.84 -3.87 24.02
N ARG A 50 16.37 -2.64 23.82
CA ARG A 50 16.89 -1.46 24.56
C ARG A 50 16.67 -1.59 26.06
N ARG A 51 15.50 -2.06 26.48
CA ARG A 51 15.20 -2.32 27.89
C ARG A 51 16.15 -3.37 28.48
N GLN A 52 16.32 -4.50 27.80
CA GLN A 52 17.24 -5.56 28.23
C GLN A 52 18.69 -5.10 28.34
N GLN A 53 19.15 -4.22 27.44
CA GLN A 53 20.51 -3.65 27.53
C GLN A 53 20.67 -2.73 28.74
N ARG A 54 19.65 -1.91 29.05
CA ARG A 54 19.64 -1.03 30.22
C ARG A 54 19.57 -1.80 31.54
N GLU A 55 18.90 -2.95 31.56
CA GLU A 55 18.84 -3.82 32.75
C GLU A 55 20.14 -4.62 32.97
N LYS A 56 21.01 -4.70 31.96
CA LYS A 56 22.32 -5.38 32.02
C LYS A 56 23.50 -4.45 32.35
N THR A 57 23.28 -3.14 32.35
CA THR A 57 24.29 -2.11 32.66
C THR A 57 24.03 -1.56 34.05
#